data_AF-A0A9D6ME27-F1
#
_entry.id   AF-A0A9D6ME27-F1
#
_cell.length_a   1.000
_cell.length_b   1.000
_cell.length_c   1.000
_cell.angle_alpha   90.00
_cell.angle_beta   90.00
_cell.angle_gamma   90.00
#
_symmetry.space_group_name_H-M   'P 1'
#
loop_
_entity.id
_entity.type
_entity.pdbx_description
1 polymer ?
#
loop_
_entity_poly.entity_id
_entity_poly.type
_entity_poly.pdbx_seq_one_letter_code
_entity_poly.pdbx_strand_id
1 'polypeptide(L)'
;MKKKLPTFKSVEEEIAFWETHSLADYWDELEDVKIDVRLRHEQPSPRIVTLKKLMTRCPIDQSKLLKTLMDYSGWSQGRLLLVRRVPVLECDEHGHRFFTPATARRVEAVFENDRKGKLKPDETMSVPVVILKQAA
;
A
#
# COMPACT_ATOMS: atom_id res chain seq x y z
N MET A 1 26.78 26.59 26.88
CA MET A 1 26.17 27.94 26.99
C MET A 1 24.83 27.85 26.31
N LYS A 2 23.72 28.12 27.01
CA LYS A 2 22.38 28.11 26.39
C LYS A 2 22.29 29.28 25.42
N LYS A 3 22.05 29.01 24.13
CA LYS A 3 21.90 30.05 23.09
C LYS A 3 20.42 30.39 22.97
N LYS A 4 20.11 31.68 22.86
CA LYS A 4 18.74 32.16 22.66
C LYS A 4 18.42 32.26 21.18
N LEU A 5 17.21 31.89 20.78
CA LEU A 5 16.73 32.04 19.42
C LEU A 5 16.51 33.53 19.11
N PRO A 6 17.10 34.08 18.03
CA PRO A 6 16.87 35.46 17.65
C PRO A 6 15.48 35.66 17.03
N THR A 7 14.95 36.89 17.09
CA THR A 7 13.71 37.27 16.39
C THR A 7 14.02 37.68 14.96
N PHE A 8 13.49 36.94 13.98
CA PHE A 8 13.67 37.23 12.57
C PHE A 8 12.65 38.25 12.06
N LYS A 9 13.08 39.14 11.15
CA LYS A 9 12.21 40.14 10.53
C LYS A 9 11.60 39.66 9.20
N SER A 10 12.24 38.70 8.55
CA SER A 10 11.74 38.06 7.33
C SER A 10 12.13 36.58 7.26
N VAL A 11 11.47 35.85 6.37
CA VAL A 11 11.72 34.41 6.15
C VAL A 11 13.12 34.18 5.55
N GLU A 12 13.61 35.10 4.71
CA GLU A 12 14.95 35.00 4.12
C GLU A 12 16.07 35.13 5.17
N GLU A 13 15.87 35.98 6.18
CA GLU A 13 16.80 36.12 7.31
C GLU A 13 16.86 34.85 8.15
N GLU A 14 15.71 34.22 8.39
CA GLU A 14 15.61 32.95 9.11
C GLU A 14 16.31 31.80 8.36
N ILE A 15 16.11 31.70 7.05
CA ILE A 15 16.79 30.70 6.22
C ILE A 15 18.31 30.89 6.29
N ALA A 16 18.79 32.12 6.07
CA ALA A 16 20.23 32.42 6.10
C ALA A 16 20.87 32.11 7.48
N PHE A 17 20.12 32.31 8.56
CA PHE A 17 20.55 31.93 9.89
C PHE A 17 20.70 30.40 10.02
N TRP A 18 19.70 29.63 9.60
CA TRP A 18 19.73 28.16 9.71
C TRP A 18 20.70 27.48 8.74
N GLU A 19 21.10 28.12 7.64
CA GLU A 19 22.19 27.61 6.78
C GLU A 19 23.54 27.52 7.51
N THR A 20 23.75 28.37 8.52
CA THR A 20 25.02 28.47 9.24
C THR A 20 24.96 27.95 10.67
N HIS A 21 23.76 27.63 11.18
CA HIS A 21 23.54 27.24 12.57
C HIS A 21 22.86 25.87 12.67
N SER A 22 23.30 25.06 13.63
CA SER A 22 22.66 23.78 13.92
C SER A 22 21.38 23.99 14.73
N LEU A 23 20.31 23.28 14.35
CA LEU A 23 19.05 23.23 15.10
C LEU A 23 19.27 22.74 16.55
N ALA A 24 20.21 21.81 16.77
CA ALA A 24 20.46 21.20 18.07
C ALA A 24 20.90 22.22 19.14
N ASP A 25 21.56 23.31 18.72
CA ASP A 25 22.04 24.37 19.62
C ASP A 25 20.90 25.17 20.27
N TYR A 26 19.69 25.09 19.72
CA TYR A 26 18.52 25.86 20.12
C TYR A 26 17.34 24.97 20.55
N TRP A 27 17.57 23.66 20.72
CA TRP A 27 16.53 22.67 20.98
C TRP A 27 15.65 23.00 22.20
N ASP A 28 16.23 23.58 23.25
CA ASP A 28 15.52 23.98 24.48
C ASP A 28 14.58 25.19 24.28
N GLU A 29 14.73 25.95 23.19
CA GLU A 29 13.92 27.15 22.90
C GLU A 29 12.91 26.93 21.76
N LEU A 30 12.90 25.77 21.13
CA LEU A 30 11.91 25.42 20.11
C LEU A 30 10.59 25.00 20.76
N GLU A 31 9.49 25.36 20.12
CA GLU A 31 8.15 24.96 20.57
C GLU A 31 7.79 23.56 20.05
N ASP A 32 7.14 22.76 20.88
CA ASP A 32 6.62 21.46 20.47
C ASP A 32 5.48 21.62 19.46
N VAL A 33 5.69 21.15 18.24
CA VAL A 33 4.66 21.11 17.20
C VAL A 33 3.97 19.75 17.19
N LYS A 34 2.64 19.73 17.34
CA LYS A 34 1.83 18.52 17.19
C LYS A 34 1.64 18.22 15.71
N ILE A 35 2.30 17.17 15.22
CA ILE A 35 2.12 16.67 13.86
C ILE A 35 1.05 15.59 13.87
N ASP A 36 -0.09 15.85 13.21
CA ASP A 36 -1.09 14.81 12.93
C ASP A 36 -0.61 13.97 11.73
N VAL A 37 0.17 12.94 12.03
CA VAL A 37 0.61 11.98 11.02
C VAL A 37 -0.53 11.00 10.79
N ARG A 38 -1.31 11.24 9.73
CA ARG A 38 -2.20 10.21 9.18
C ARG A 38 -1.36 9.12 8.55
N LEU A 39 -0.92 8.17 9.38
CA LEU A 39 -0.40 6.89 8.91
C LEU A 39 -1.54 6.24 8.11
N ARG A 40 -1.49 6.38 6.78
CA ARG A 40 -2.29 5.54 5.92
C ARG A 40 -1.82 4.13 6.18
N HIS A 41 -2.58 3.39 6.99
CA HIS A 41 -2.67 1.96 6.82
C HIS A 41 -3.34 1.73 5.47
N GLU A 42 -2.63 2.01 4.39
CA GLU A 42 -2.89 1.42 3.08
C GLU A 42 -2.60 -0.07 3.25
N GLN A 43 -3.47 -0.77 3.97
CA GLN A 43 -3.74 -2.14 3.59
C GLN A 43 -4.36 -1.99 2.20
N PRO A 44 -3.69 -2.40 1.12
CA PRO A 44 -4.33 -2.42 -0.19
C PRO A 44 -5.46 -3.43 -0.07
N SER A 45 -6.66 -2.97 0.28
CA SER A 45 -7.85 -3.79 0.29
C SER A 45 -8.14 -4.03 -1.19
N PRO A 46 -7.99 -5.27 -1.69
CA PRO A 46 -8.21 -5.53 -3.09
C PRO A 46 -9.67 -5.22 -3.41
N ARG A 47 -9.90 -4.22 -4.27
CA ARG A 47 -11.24 -3.91 -4.76
C ARG A 47 -11.59 -4.92 -5.84
N ILE A 48 -12.22 -6.02 -5.42
CA ILE A 48 -12.64 -7.07 -6.35
C ILE A 48 -13.78 -6.54 -7.23
N VAL A 49 -13.53 -6.42 -8.53
CA VAL A 49 -14.56 -6.13 -9.53
C VAL A 49 -14.92 -7.42 -10.26
N THR A 50 -16.17 -7.85 -10.10
CA THR A 50 -16.70 -9.06 -10.73
C THR A 50 -17.57 -8.70 -11.92
N LEU A 51 -17.32 -9.33 -13.07
CA LEU A 51 -18.16 -9.15 -14.26
C LEU A 51 -19.32 -10.14 -14.26
N LYS A 52 -20.57 -9.63 -14.30
CA LYS A 52 -21.77 -10.49 -14.35
C LYS A 52 -21.89 -11.31 -15.63
N LYS A 53 -21.37 -10.80 -16.75
CA LYS A 53 -21.37 -11.44 -18.08
C LYS A 53 -19.94 -11.50 -18.60
N LEU A 54 -19.56 -12.62 -19.23
CA LEU A 54 -18.30 -12.65 -19.98
C LEU A 54 -18.42 -11.67 -21.15
N MET A 55 -17.65 -10.59 -21.06
CA MET A 55 -17.52 -9.57 -22.09
C MET A 55 -16.20 -9.76 -22.82
N THR A 56 -16.18 -9.39 -24.10
CA THR A 56 -14.98 -9.45 -24.96
C THR A 56 -14.17 -8.16 -24.91
N ARG A 57 -14.78 -7.07 -24.43
CA ARG A 57 -14.18 -5.74 -24.31
C ARG A 57 -14.16 -5.28 -22.85
N CYS A 58 -13.12 -4.54 -22.51
CA CYS A 58 -12.93 -3.94 -21.21
C CYS A 58 -14.00 -2.86 -20.96
N PRO A 59 -14.67 -2.86 -19.79
CA PRO A 59 -15.67 -1.85 -19.48
C PRO A 59 -15.09 -0.47 -19.17
N ILE A 60 -13.77 -0.35 -18.97
CA ILE A 60 -13.08 0.90 -18.63
C ILE A 60 -12.58 1.60 -19.90
N ASP A 61 -11.86 0.87 -20.76
CA ASP A 61 -11.14 1.44 -21.92
C ASP A 61 -11.56 0.83 -23.26
N GLN A 62 -12.53 -0.10 -23.29
CA GLN A 62 -13.04 -0.78 -24.50
C GLN A 62 -12.03 -1.68 -25.24
N SER A 63 -10.80 -1.80 -24.75
CA SER A 63 -9.76 -2.66 -25.31
C SER A 63 -10.09 -4.16 -25.13
N LYS A 64 -9.33 -5.05 -25.77
CA LYS A 64 -9.67 -6.47 -25.85
C LYS A 64 -9.34 -7.15 -24.52
N LEU A 65 -10.28 -7.95 -24.00
CA LEU A 65 -10.03 -8.76 -22.82
C LEU A 65 -9.37 -10.09 -23.19
N LEU A 66 -8.24 -10.37 -22.56
CA LEU A 66 -7.47 -11.60 -22.67
C LEU A 66 -7.60 -12.41 -21.39
N LYS A 67 -7.62 -13.75 -21.50
CA LYS A 67 -7.54 -14.63 -20.35
C LYS A 67 -6.09 -14.77 -19.92
N THR A 68 -5.79 -14.45 -18.67
CA THR A 68 -4.46 -14.59 -18.08
C THR A 68 -4.53 -15.19 -16.68
N LEU A 69 -3.38 -15.46 -16.09
CA LEU A 69 -3.22 -15.92 -14.71
C LEU A 69 -2.50 -14.83 -13.93
N MET A 70 -2.96 -14.57 -12.70
CA MET A 70 -2.26 -13.70 -11.76
C MET A 70 -2.08 -14.38 -10.41
N ASP A 71 -1.09 -13.92 -9.65
CA ASP A 71 -1.00 -14.23 -8.23
C ASP A 71 -1.80 -13.17 -7.46
N TYR A 72 -2.77 -13.61 -6.66
CA TYR A 72 -3.64 -12.75 -5.87
C TYR A 72 -3.26 -12.86 -4.40
N SER A 73 -2.96 -11.74 -3.76
CA SER A 73 -2.62 -11.70 -2.35
C SER A 73 -3.64 -10.90 -1.55
N GLY A 74 -3.82 -11.28 -0.29
CA GLY A 74 -4.67 -10.57 0.64
C GLY A 74 -4.33 -10.93 2.07
N TRP A 75 -4.67 -10.05 3.00
CA TRP A 75 -4.51 -10.31 4.43
C TRP A 75 -5.63 -11.22 4.94
N SER A 76 -5.27 -12.23 5.72
CA SER A 76 -6.20 -13.10 6.41
C SER A 76 -5.56 -13.55 7.73
N GLN A 77 -6.29 -13.51 8.84
CA GLN A 77 -5.79 -13.93 10.16
C GLN A 77 -4.38 -13.40 10.54
N GLY A 78 -4.08 -12.14 10.22
CA GLY A 78 -2.78 -11.51 10.54
C GLY A 78 -1.59 -11.99 9.70
N ARG A 79 -1.81 -12.80 8.66
CA ARG A 79 -0.79 -13.24 7.70
C ARG A 79 -1.19 -12.86 6.28
N LEU A 80 -0.19 -12.72 5.41
CA LEU A 80 -0.41 -12.53 3.99
C LEU A 80 -0.70 -13.89 3.34
N LEU A 81 -1.88 -14.04 2.75
CA LEU A 81 -2.26 -15.21 1.99
C LEU A 81 -2.02 -14.96 0.50
N LEU A 82 -1.23 -15.80 -0.16
CA LEU A 82 -0.96 -15.75 -1.60
C LEU A 82 -1.68 -16.89 -2.31
N VAL A 83 -2.67 -16.56 -3.13
CA VAL A 83 -3.38 -17.48 -4.01
C VAL A 83 -2.76 -17.39 -5.40
N ARG A 84 -2.01 -18.40 -5.81
CA ARG A 84 -1.28 -18.41 -7.08
C ARG A 84 -2.15 -18.88 -8.24
N ARG A 85 -1.80 -18.44 -9.46
CA ARG A 85 -2.45 -18.89 -10.71
C ARG A 85 -3.98 -18.68 -10.74
N VAL A 86 -4.45 -17.53 -10.26
CA VAL A 86 -5.86 -17.15 -10.30
C VAL A 86 -6.23 -16.72 -11.73
N PRO A 87 -7.24 -17.34 -12.38
CA PRO A 87 -7.63 -17.00 -13.75
C PRO A 87 -8.44 -15.70 -13.80
N VAL A 88 -7.97 -14.74 -14.60
CA VAL A 88 -8.56 -13.40 -14.73
C VAL A 88 -8.73 -13.00 -16.18
N LEU A 89 -9.58 -11.99 -16.40
CA LEU A 89 -9.62 -11.24 -17.65
C LEU A 89 -8.78 -9.97 -17.47
N GLU A 90 -7.78 -9.79 -18.31
CA GLU A 90 -6.92 -8.60 -18.33
C GLU A 90 -7.08 -7.90 -19.67
N CYS A 91 -7.20 -6.57 -19.65
CA CYS A 91 -7.22 -5.78 -20.88
C CYS A 91 -5.79 -5.63 -21.43
N ASP A 92 -5.65 -5.68 -22.76
CA ASP A 92 -4.34 -5.72 -23.43
C ASP A 92 -3.60 -4.37 -23.46
N GLU A 93 -4.33 -3.25 -23.33
CA GLU A 93 -3.71 -1.91 -23.39
C GLU A 93 -3.28 -1.34 -22.03
N HIS A 94 -4.10 -1.50 -20.99
CA HIS A 94 -3.90 -0.82 -19.69
C HIS A 94 -3.79 -1.77 -18.50
N GLY A 95 -3.92 -3.09 -18.71
CA GLY A 95 -3.77 -4.08 -17.63
C GLY A 95 -4.92 -4.09 -16.61
N HIS A 96 -6.10 -3.58 -16.94
CA HIS A 96 -7.29 -3.67 -16.09
C HIS A 96 -7.70 -5.14 -15.91
N ARG A 97 -7.82 -5.58 -14.65
CA ARG A 97 -8.10 -6.97 -14.31
C ARG A 97 -9.49 -7.16 -13.72
N PHE A 98 -10.15 -8.23 -14.16
CA PHE A 98 -11.49 -8.59 -13.74
C PHE A 98 -11.59 -10.07 -13.38
N PHE A 99 -12.35 -10.36 -12.34
CA PHE A 99 -12.73 -11.74 -12.03
C PHE A 99 -14.03 -12.12 -12.72
N THR A 100 -14.09 -13.36 -13.18
CA THR A 100 -15.37 -14.01 -13.42
C THR A 100 -16.06 -14.31 -12.09
N PRO A 101 -17.40 -14.44 -12.03
CA PRO A 101 -18.09 -14.77 -10.79
C PRO A 101 -17.62 -16.12 -10.20
N ALA A 102 -17.28 -17.08 -11.06
CA ALA A 102 -16.73 -18.36 -10.64
C ALA A 102 -15.33 -18.22 -10.02
N THR A 103 -14.45 -17.41 -10.62
CA THR A 103 -13.13 -17.11 -10.05
C THR A 103 -13.27 -16.42 -8.69
N ALA A 104 -14.10 -15.38 -8.60
CA ALA A 104 -14.30 -14.61 -7.38
C ALA A 104 -14.74 -15.51 -6.21
N ARG A 105 -15.76 -16.35 -6.43
CA ARG A 105 -16.23 -17.32 -5.43
C ARG A 105 -15.15 -18.32 -5.00
N ARG A 106 -14.30 -18.76 -5.94
CA ARG A 106 -13.18 -19.67 -5.62
C ARG A 106 -12.14 -18.98 -4.73
N VAL A 107 -11.77 -17.73 -5.05
CA VAL A 107 -10.86 -16.94 -4.23
C VAL A 107 -11.46 -16.72 -2.84
N GLU A 108 -12.70 -16.27 -2.75
CA GLU A 108 -13.41 -16.09 -1.47
C GLU A 108 -13.44 -17.37 -0.63
N ALA A 109 -13.72 -18.51 -1.26
CA ALA A 109 -13.72 -19.80 -0.58
C ALA A 109 -12.34 -20.18 -0.02
N VAL A 110 -11.24 -19.81 -0.70
CA VAL A 110 -9.88 -20.00 -0.17
C VAL A 110 -9.71 -19.18 1.11
N PHE A 111 -10.01 -17.87 1.08
CA PHE A 111 -9.92 -17.02 2.28
C PHE A 111 -10.84 -17.47 3.41
N GLU A 112 -12.04 -17.97 3.10
CA GLU A 112 -12.97 -18.52 4.09
C GLU A 112 -12.42 -19.80 4.74
N ASN A 113 -11.81 -20.68 3.95
CA ASN A 113 -11.19 -21.89 4.47
C ASN A 113 -9.95 -21.57 5.32
N ASP A 114 -9.17 -20.55 4.96
CA ASP A 114 -8.07 -20.04 5.78
C ASP A 114 -8.59 -19.53 7.13
N ARG A 115 -9.64 -18.70 7.12
CA ARG A 115 -10.28 -18.19 8.34
C ARG A 115 -10.84 -19.29 9.25
N LYS A 116 -11.23 -20.44 8.67
CA LYS A 116 -11.67 -21.63 9.39
C LYS A 116 -10.53 -22.57 9.81
N GLY A 117 -9.27 -22.22 9.52
CA GLY A 117 -8.10 -23.07 9.80
C GLY A 117 -8.08 -24.37 8.99
N LYS A 118 -8.81 -24.43 7.87
CA LYS A 118 -8.93 -25.62 7.02
C LYS A 118 -7.85 -25.72 5.96
N LEU A 119 -7.13 -24.63 5.70
CA LEU A 119 -6.01 -24.65 4.76
C LEU A 119 -4.74 -25.08 5.46
N LYS A 120 -4.00 -25.98 4.81
CA LYS A 120 -2.59 -26.22 5.09
C LYS A 120 -1.79 -25.46 4.03
N PRO A 121 -0.92 -24.50 4.41
CA PRO A 121 -0.06 -23.83 3.44
C PRO A 121 0.82 -24.86 2.73
N ASP A 122 0.89 -24.76 1.42
CA ASP A 122 1.85 -25.54 0.61
C ASP A 122 3.29 -25.07 0.87
N GLU A 123 3.44 -23.77 1.14
CA GLU A 123 4.69 -23.13 1.50
C GLU A 123 4.43 -22.02 2.53
N THR A 124 5.32 -21.87 3.51
CA THR A 124 5.32 -20.74 4.44
C THR A 124 6.64 -20.01 4.30
N MET A 125 6.60 -18.73 3.92
CA MET A 125 7.80 -17.89 3.84
C MET A 125 7.75 -16.79 4.90
N SER A 126 8.87 -16.58 5.60
CA SER A 126 9.06 -15.42 6.46
C SER A 126 9.56 -14.26 5.60
N VAL A 127 8.66 -13.33 5.27
CA VAL A 127 9.04 -12.11 4.56
C VAL A 127 9.57 -11.10 5.59
N PRO A 128 10.86 -10.70 5.54
CA PRO A 128 11.37 -9.68 6.44
C PRO A 128 10.66 -8.35 6.16
N VAL A 129 9.97 -7.80 7.16
CA VAL A 129 9.42 -6.46 7.08
C VAL A 129 10.56 -5.47 7.29
N VAL A 130 11.05 -4.87 6.21
CA VAL A 130 12.09 -3.85 6.27
C VAL A 130 11.43 -2.49 6.41
N ILE A 131 11.66 -1.81 7.53
CA ILE A 131 11.26 -0.41 7.71
C ILE A 131 12.35 0.44 7.05
N LEU A 132 12.04 0.98 5.87
CA LEU A 132 12.91 1.97 5.23
C LEU A 132 12.84 3.27 6.03
N LYS A 133 13.84 3.52 6.86
CA LYS A 133 14.07 4.86 7.39
C LYS A 133 14.62 5.68 6.23
N GLN A 134 13.94 6.77 5.87
CA GLN A 134 14.54 7.74 4.95
C GLN A 134 15.86 8.21 5.57
N ALA A 135 16.94 8.14 4.79
CA ALA A 135 18.22 8.68 5.18
C ALA A 135 18.04 10.19 5.39
N ALA A 136 18.36 10.65 6.61
CA ALA A 136 18.42 12.06 6.96
C ALA A 136 19.58 12.74 6.25
#